data_AF-A0A975C835-F1
#
_entry.id   AF-A0A975C835-F1
#
_cell.length_a   1.000
_cell.length_b   1.000
_cell.length_c   1.000
_cell.angle_alpha   90.00
_cell.angle_beta   90.00
_cell.angle_gamma   90.00
#
_symmetry.space_group_name_H-M   'P 1'
#
loop_
_entity.id
_entity.type
_entity.pdbx_description
1 polymer ?
#
loop_
_entity_poly.entity_id
_entity_poly.type
_entity_poly.pdbx_seq_one_letter_code
_entity_poly.pdbx_strand_id
1 'polypeptide(L)'
;MKRKKNRIRKKEFKRITKKHEQKLLLRQQAIKEVDILINLLSEEISCEEKLLKEAIFHLEAKQKELTYFGYRGIFVGVVVVILTNFFTTQGLPTMYKILNEINNINSIFEKTVYYIVAVVVIIILALLFGFALWQSLVPFFGNDKEIREQIYMNEYMIKILQNKMEEMIQQ
;
A
#
# COMPACT_ATOMS: atom_id res chain seq x y z
N MET A 1 27.90 32.09 -6.02
CA MET A 1 27.72 30.64 -6.30
C MET A 1 28.15 29.69 -5.17
N LYS A 2 29.37 29.81 -4.60
CA LYS A 2 29.88 28.92 -3.52
C LYS A 2 28.98 28.83 -2.26
N ARG A 3 28.44 29.96 -1.78
CA ARG A 3 27.54 29.98 -0.61
C ARG A 3 26.23 29.19 -0.82
N LYS A 4 25.69 29.17 -2.05
CA LYS A 4 24.48 28.40 -2.40
C LYS A 4 24.76 26.89 -2.43
N LYS A 5 25.91 26.47 -3.00
CA LYS A 5 26.37 25.07 -2.99
C LYS A 5 26.61 24.54 -1.56
N ASN A 6 27.22 25.32 -0.68
CA ASN A 6 27.45 24.91 0.72
C ASN A 6 26.15 24.76 1.52
N ARG A 7 25.15 25.61 1.27
CA ARG A 7 23.82 25.49 1.89
C ARG A 7 23.08 24.23 1.43
N ILE A 8 23.19 23.87 0.15
CA ILE A 8 22.59 22.64 -0.40
C ILE A 8 23.24 21.41 0.24
N ARG A 9 24.58 21.32 0.26
CA ARG A 9 25.30 20.22 0.93
C ARG A 9 24.93 20.06 2.41
N LYS A 10 24.81 21.16 3.15
CA LYS A 10 24.42 21.11 4.58
C LYS A 10 22.98 20.58 4.76
N LYS A 11 22.07 20.91 3.85
CA LYS A 11 20.69 20.38 3.86
C LYS A 11 20.65 18.89 3.51
N GLU A 12 21.41 18.46 2.49
CA GLU A 12 21.53 17.06 2.12
C GLU A 12 22.15 16.22 3.23
N PHE A 13 23.24 16.69 3.84
CA PHE A 13 23.88 16.04 4.97
C PHE A 13 22.90 15.79 6.12
N LYS A 14 22.16 16.83 6.55
CA LYS A 14 21.13 16.70 7.58
C LYS A 14 20.02 15.70 7.22
N ARG A 15 19.63 15.65 5.94
CA ARG A 15 18.62 14.70 5.47
C ARG A 15 19.15 13.27 5.52
N ILE A 16 20.40 13.05 5.17
CA ILE A 16 21.07 11.74 5.21
C ILE A 16 21.23 11.27 6.66
N THR A 17 21.73 12.13 7.56
CA THR A 17 21.90 11.76 8.98
C THR A 17 20.58 11.41 9.63
N LYS A 18 19.52 12.20 9.40
CA LYS A 18 18.18 11.88 9.93
C LYS A 18 17.64 10.55 9.41
N LYS A 19 17.85 10.24 8.11
CA LYS A 19 17.48 8.94 7.55
C LYS A 19 18.28 7.79 8.17
N HIS A 20 19.55 8.01 8.45
CA HIS A 20 20.40 7.01 9.08
C HIS A 20 19.97 6.72 10.52
N GLU A 21 19.71 7.76 11.32
CA GLU A 21 19.19 7.65 12.70
C GLU A 21 17.86 6.89 12.73
N GLN A 22 16.93 7.20 11.82
CA GLN A 22 15.66 6.47 11.69
C GLN A 22 15.88 4.98 11.40
N LYS A 23 16.78 4.65 10.47
CA LYS A 23 17.11 3.24 10.17
C LYS A 23 17.78 2.53 11.35
N LEU A 24 18.54 3.25 12.16
CA LEU A 24 19.21 2.70 13.33
C LEU A 24 18.18 2.27 14.40
N LEU A 25 17.13 3.06 14.61
CA LEU A 25 16.01 2.68 15.48
C LEU A 25 15.32 1.40 14.99
N LEU A 26 15.03 1.30 13.70
CA LEU A 26 14.43 0.09 13.11
C LEU A 26 15.31 -1.15 13.30
N ARG A 27 16.64 -1.01 13.20
CA ARG A 27 17.56 -2.13 13.46
C ARG A 27 17.53 -2.57 14.92
N GLN A 28 17.46 -1.63 15.86
CA GLN A 28 17.35 -1.95 17.28
C GLN A 28 16.05 -2.67 17.61
N GLN A 29 14.95 -2.28 16.96
CA GLN A 29 13.66 -3.00 17.07
C GLN A 29 13.76 -4.42 16.49
N ALA A 30 14.33 -4.56 15.29
CA ALA A 30 14.52 -5.86 14.66
C ALA A 30 15.35 -6.84 15.51
N ILE A 31 16.41 -6.37 16.19
CA ILE A 31 17.19 -7.21 17.11
C ILE A 31 16.30 -7.75 18.24
N LYS A 32 15.52 -6.88 18.88
CA LYS A 32 14.61 -7.28 19.96
C LYS A 32 13.52 -8.23 19.48
N GLU A 33 12.96 -7.99 18.30
CA GLU A 33 11.93 -8.86 17.72
C GLU A 33 12.48 -10.25 17.37
N VAL A 34 13.72 -10.34 16.88
CA VAL A 34 14.41 -11.63 16.66
C VAL A 34 14.58 -12.39 17.97
N ASP A 35 15.03 -11.72 19.03
CA ASP A 35 15.22 -12.37 20.32
C ASP A 35 13.89 -12.92 20.87
N ILE A 36 12.80 -12.14 20.73
CA ILE A 36 11.46 -12.60 21.12
C ILE A 36 11.02 -13.79 20.27
N LEU A 37 11.21 -13.73 18.95
CA LEU A 37 10.83 -14.81 18.04
C LEU A 37 11.58 -16.11 18.36
N ILE A 38 12.89 -16.03 18.60
CA ILE A 38 13.71 -17.17 19.00
C ILE A 38 13.21 -17.75 20.32
N ASN A 39 12.96 -16.91 21.32
CA ASN A 39 12.49 -17.36 22.63
C ASN A 39 11.14 -18.10 22.51
N LEU A 40 10.20 -17.56 21.74
CA LEU A 40 8.90 -18.21 21.50
C LEU A 40 9.05 -19.56 20.81
N LEU A 41 9.85 -19.64 19.74
CA LEU A 41 10.05 -20.90 19.01
C LEU A 41 10.85 -21.94 19.82
N SER A 42 11.68 -21.49 20.75
CA SER A 42 12.48 -22.39 21.61
C SER A 42 11.65 -23.19 22.60
N GLU A 43 10.42 -22.75 22.90
CA GLU A 43 9.48 -23.50 23.73
C GLU A 43 9.04 -24.81 23.04
N GLU A 44 9.04 -24.83 21.71
CA GLU A 44 8.56 -25.95 20.90
C GLU A 44 9.70 -26.72 20.18
N ILE A 45 10.78 -26.01 19.82
CA ILE A 45 11.87 -26.56 19.01
C ILE A 45 13.18 -26.54 19.81
N SER A 46 13.64 -27.72 20.21
CA SER A 46 14.90 -27.87 20.97
C SER A 46 16.16 -27.81 20.12
N CYS A 47 16.05 -28.07 18.82
CA CYS A 47 17.19 -28.07 17.89
C CYS A 47 17.40 -26.66 17.33
N GLU A 48 18.53 -26.05 17.69
CA GLU A 48 18.86 -24.66 17.31
C GLU A 48 18.87 -24.44 15.79
N GLU A 49 19.44 -25.36 15.01
CA GLU A 49 19.44 -25.26 13.54
C GLU A 49 18.00 -25.25 12.97
N LYS A 50 17.12 -26.12 13.49
CA LYS A 50 15.72 -26.15 13.07
C LYS A 50 14.96 -24.89 13.48
N LEU A 51 15.24 -24.39 14.68
CA LEU A 51 14.64 -23.17 15.20
C LEU A 51 14.98 -21.97 14.31
N LEU A 52 16.26 -21.80 13.93
CA LEU A 52 16.69 -20.71 13.06
C LEU A 52 16.04 -20.81 11.67
N LYS A 53 15.95 -22.01 11.11
CA LYS A 53 15.27 -22.24 9.82
C LYS A 53 13.78 -21.90 9.88
N GLU A 54 13.09 -22.31 10.94
CA GLU A 54 11.67 -22.01 11.13
C GLU A 54 11.44 -20.51 11.29
N ALA A 55 12.29 -19.83 12.06
CA ALA A 55 12.25 -18.38 12.23
C ALA A 55 12.44 -17.64 10.90
N ILE A 56 13.41 -18.06 10.08
CA ILE A 56 13.63 -17.51 8.73
C ILE A 56 12.39 -17.73 7.86
N PHE A 57 11.86 -18.95 7.83
CA PHE A 57 10.69 -19.30 7.02
C PHE A 57 9.47 -18.42 7.37
N HIS A 58 9.18 -18.23 8.66
CA HIS A 58 8.10 -17.34 9.10
C HIS A 58 8.31 -15.89 8.67
N LEU A 59 9.54 -15.37 8.79
CA LEU A 59 9.86 -14.00 8.39
C LEU A 59 9.74 -13.80 6.87
N GLU A 60 10.17 -14.77 6.07
CA GLU A 60 10.03 -14.76 4.61
C GLU A 60 8.56 -14.81 4.20
N ALA A 61 7.76 -15.68 4.82
CA ALA A 61 6.32 -15.76 4.56
C ALA A 61 5.62 -14.42 4.85
N LYS A 62 5.91 -13.82 6.02
CA LYS A 62 5.38 -12.51 6.41
C LYS A 62 5.82 -11.39 5.45
N GLN A 63 7.09 -11.40 5.00
CA GLN A 63 7.59 -10.44 4.03
C GLN A 63 6.88 -10.58 2.68
N LYS A 64 6.64 -11.82 2.23
CA LYS A 64 5.91 -12.10 0.99
C LYS A 64 4.48 -11.55 1.05
N GLU A 65 3.79 -11.74 2.16
CA GLU A 65 2.46 -11.16 2.39
C GLU A 65 2.48 -9.63 2.28
N LEU A 66 3.44 -8.98 2.95
CA LEU A 66 3.63 -7.53 2.90
C LEU A 66 3.97 -7.01 1.50
N THR A 67 4.71 -7.78 0.69
CA THR A 67 5.03 -7.41 -0.70
C THR A 67 3.88 -7.65 -1.66
N TYR A 68 2.99 -8.63 -1.40
CA TYR A 68 1.77 -8.83 -2.18
C TYR A 68 0.82 -7.63 -2.13
N PHE A 69 0.88 -6.80 -1.09
CA PHE A 69 0.17 -5.51 -1.07
C PHE A 69 0.58 -4.58 -2.23
N GLY A 70 1.82 -4.66 -2.71
CA GLY A 70 2.29 -3.89 -3.88
C GLY A 70 1.57 -4.25 -5.18
N TYR A 71 1.24 -5.54 -5.40
CA TYR A 71 0.51 -6.01 -6.58
C TYR A 71 -0.94 -5.54 -6.62
N ARG A 72 -1.54 -5.27 -5.46
CA ARG A 72 -2.91 -4.75 -5.41
C ARG A 72 -3.03 -3.35 -6.04
N GLY A 73 -1.94 -2.56 -6.11
CA GLY A 73 -1.92 -1.24 -6.74
C GLY A 73 -2.04 -1.31 -8.26
N ILE A 74 -1.48 -2.37 -8.86
CA ILE A 74 -1.64 -2.67 -10.30
C ILE A 74 -3.10 -2.99 -10.60
N PHE A 75 -3.76 -3.78 -9.73
CA PHE A 75 -5.17 -4.11 -9.88
C PHE A 75 -6.07 -2.86 -9.88
N VAL A 76 -5.84 -1.92 -8.95
CA VAL A 76 -6.55 -0.64 -8.93
C VAL A 76 -6.31 0.15 -10.22
N GLY A 77 -5.06 0.22 -10.69
CA GLY A 77 -4.73 0.89 -11.95
C GLY A 77 -5.50 0.32 -13.14
N VAL A 78 -5.58 -1.01 -13.25
CA VAL A 78 -6.34 -1.70 -14.30
C VAL A 78 -7.84 -1.39 -14.19
N VAL A 79 -8.40 -1.44 -12.98
CA VAL A 79 -9.83 -1.14 -12.76
C VAL A 79 -10.16 0.31 -13.13
N VAL A 80 -9.30 1.27 -12.77
CA VAL A 80 -9.47 2.69 -13.15
C VAL A 80 -9.45 2.84 -14.67
N VAL A 81 -8.51 2.20 -15.37
CA VAL A 81 -8.44 2.26 -16.84
C VAL A 81 -9.68 1.68 -17.49
N ILE A 82 -10.17 0.52 -17.01
CA ILE A 82 -11.41 -0.11 -17.50
C ILE A 82 -12.59 0.83 -17.30
N LEU A 83 -12.73 1.41 -16.10
CA LEU A 83 -13.83 2.32 -15.78
C LEU A 83 -13.77 3.60 -16.61
N THR A 84 -12.60 4.23 -16.72
CA THR A 84 -12.42 5.42 -17.56
C THR A 84 -12.81 5.12 -19.00
N ASN A 85 -12.36 3.99 -19.55
CA ASN A 85 -12.72 3.56 -20.90
C ASN A 85 -14.23 3.30 -21.03
N PHE A 86 -14.85 2.63 -20.07
CA PHE A 86 -16.30 2.39 -20.07
C PHE A 86 -17.10 3.70 -20.04
N PHE A 87 -16.72 4.64 -19.17
CA PHE A 87 -17.38 5.94 -19.07
C PHE A 87 -17.21 6.80 -20.33
N THR A 88 -16.03 6.80 -20.95
CA THR A 88 -15.80 7.58 -22.19
C THR A 88 -16.49 6.96 -23.41
N THR A 89 -16.49 5.63 -23.52
CA THR A 89 -17.03 4.94 -24.71
C THR A 89 -18.53 4.65 -24.65
N GLN A 90 -19.09 4.40 -23.47
CA GLN A 90 -20.47 3.96 -23.32
C GLN A 90 -21.27 4.83 -22.36
N GLY A 91 -20.68 5.21 -21.21
CA GLY A 91 -21.36 6.00 -20.18
C GLY A 91 -21.82 7.37 -20.68
N LEU A 92 -20.90 8.17 -21.21
CA LEU A 92 -21.18 9.52 -21.73
C LEU A 92 -22.17 9.50 -22.89
N PRO A 93 -22.00 8.69 -23.95
CA PRO A 93 -22.98 8.62 -25.04
C PRO A 93 -24.38 8.21 -24.58
N THR A 94 -24.49 7.28 -23.62
CA THR A 94 -25.78 6.87 -23.06
C THR A 94 -26.43 8.01 -22.28
N MET A 95 -25.66 8.74 -21.47
CA MET A 95 -26.15 9.94 -20.78
C MET A 95 -26.63 11.02 -21.76
N TYR A 96 -25.89 11.28 -22.84
CA TYR A 96 -26.31 12.24 -23.88
C TYR A 96 -27.61 11.80 -24.57
N LYS A 97 -27.78 10.51 -24.85
CA LYS A 97 -29.03 9.98 -25.42
C LYS A 97 -30.22 10.20 -24.48
N ILE A 98 -30.07 9.84 -23.21
CA ILE A 98 -31.13 10.04 -22.20
C ILE A 98 -31.48 11.52 -22.06
N LEU A 99 -30.48 12.42 -22.03
CA LEU A 99 -30.71 13.87 -21.98
C LEU A 99 -31.46 14.40 -23.22
N ASN A 100 -31.15 13.86 -24.41
CA ASN A 100 -31.86 14.22 -25.63
C ASN A 100 -33.31 13.72 -25.63
N GLU A 101 -33.57 12.51 -25.13
CA GLU A 101 -34.93 11.98 -24.98
C GLU A 101 -35.75 12.81 -23.99
N ILE A 102 -35.17 13.18 -22.84
CA ILE A 102 -35.80 14.09 -21.87
C ILE A 102 -36.09 15.46 -22.50
N ASN A 103 -35.20 15.94 -23.37
CA ASN A 103 -35.38 17.23 -24.03
C ASN A 103 -36.55 17.27 -25.02
N ASN A 104 -36.91 16.13 -25.61
CA ASN A 104 -38.02 15.98 -26.56
C ASN A 104 -39.39 15.86 -25.89
N ILE A 105 -39.46 15.85 -24.55
CA ILE A 105 -40.73 15.83 -23.80
C ILE A 105 -41.38 17.21 -23.90
N ASN A 106 -42.63 17.26 -24.39
CA ASN A 106 -43.38 18.51 -24.59
C ASN A 106 -43.84 19.16 -23.27
N SER A 107 -44.01 18.38 -22.20
CA SER A 107 -44.42 18.87 -20.89
C SER A 107 -43.22 19.39 -20.10
N ILE A 108 -43.22 20.69 -19.79
CA ILE A 108 -42.19 21.35 -18.97
C ILE A 108 -42.11 20.75 -17.57
N PHE A 109 -43.27 20.36 -17.00
CA PHE A 109 -43.35 19.75 -15.69
C PHE A 109 -42.69 18.37 -15.67
N GLU A 110 -43.05 17.49 -16.61
CA GLU A 110 -42.46 16.16 -16.70
C GLU A 110 -40.95 16.23 -16.96
N LYS A 111 -40.53 17.11 -17.88
CA LYS A 111 -39.11 17.36 -18.16
C LYS A 111 -38.34 17.73 -16.89
N THR A 112 -38.89 18.60 -16.06
CA THR A 112 -38.28 19.03 -14.80
C THR A 112 -38.16 17.87 -13.80
N VAL A 113 -39.19 17.03 -13.67
CA VAL A 113 -39.17 15.84 -12.81
C VAL A 113 -38.09 14.85 -13.25
N TYR A 114 -37.97 14.57 -14.54
CA TYR A 114 -36.94 13.67 -15.08
C TYR A 114 -35.51 14.20 -14.85
N TYR A 115 -35.29 15.52 -14.98
CA TYR A 115 -33.99 16.12 -14.66
C TYR A 115 -33.62 15.96 -13.18
N ILE A 116 -34.58 16.18 -12.27
CA ILE A 116 -34.35 16.02 -10.83
C ILE A 116 -33.99 14.56 -10.52
N VAL A 117 -34.74 13.59 -11.05
CA VAL A 117 -34.46 12.16 -10.85
C VAL A 117 -33.08 11.79 -11.40
N ALA A 118 -32.72 12.26 -12.61
CA ALA A 118 -31.41 12.00 -13.20
C ALA A 118 -30.27 12.54 -12.33
N VAL A 119 -30.39 13.77 -11.82
CA VAL A 119 -29.39 14.37 -10.93
C VAL A 119 -29.26 13.57 -9.63
N VAL A 120 -30.37 13.18 -9.02
CA VAL A 120 -30.36 12.36 -7.80
C VAL A 120 -29.67 11.01 -8.02
N VAL A 121 -29.97 10.32 -9.13
CA VAL A 121 -29.34 9.05 -9.49
C VAL A 121 -27.83 9.23 -9.71
N ILE A 122 -27.40 10.30 -10.39
CA ILE A 122 -25.97 10.60 -10.59
C ILE A 122 -25.27 10.84 -9.25
N ILE A 123 -25.90 11.58 -8.34
CA ILE A 123 -25.33 11.84 -7.00
C ILE A 123 -25.19 10.53 -6.22
N ILE A 124 -26.21 9.67 -6.22
CA ILE A 124 -26.16 8.36 -5.54
C ILE A 124 -25.05 7.50 -6.12
N LEU A 125 -24.94 7.42 -7.45
CA LEU A 125 -23.88 6.66 -8.12
C LEU A 125 -22.48 7.23 -7.80
N ALA A 126 -22.33 8.56 -7.80
CA ALA A 126 -21.07 9.21 -7.46
C ALA A 126 -20.67 8.95 -5.99
N LEU A 127 -21.63 8.95 -5.07
CA LEU A 127 -21.39 8.62 -3.65
C LEU A 127 -21.01 7.15 -3.45
N LEU A 128 -21.74 6.22 -4.08
CA LEU A 128 -21.43 4.79 -4.02
C LEU A 128 -20.04 4.50 -4.62
N PHE A 129 -19.74 5.13 -5.75
CA PHE A 129 -18.44 5.00 -6.41
C PHE A 129 -17.31 5.60 -5.56
N GLY A 130 -17.52 6.79 -5.01
CA GLY A 130 -16.57 7.44 -4.10
C GLY A 130 -16.32 6.61 -2.85
N PHE A 131 -17.35 6.01 -2.26
CA PHE A 131 -17.23 5.12 -1.11
C PHE A 131 -16.49 3.82 -1.45
N ALA A 132 -16.81 3.18 -2.59
CA ALA A 132 -16.14 1.96 -3.04
C ALA A 132 -14.65 2.21 -3.37
N LEU A 133 -14.34 3.33 -4.03
CA LEU A 133 -12.97 3.79 -4.24
C LEU A 133 -12.29 4.07 -2.91
N TRP A 134 -12.93 4.76 -1.97
CA TRP A 134 -12.34 5.05 -0.66
C TRP A 134 -11.99 3.77 0.11
N GLN A 135 -12.92 2.83 0.23
CA GLN A 135 -12.68 1.52 0.88
C GLN A 135 -11.56 0.74 0.20
N SER A 136 -11.51 0.80 -1.14
CA SER A 136 -10.47 0.14 -1.90
C SER A 136 -9.12 0.84 -1.74
N LEU A 137 -9.07 2.18 -1.73
CA LEU A 137 -7.84 3.01 -1.76
C LEU A 137 -7.24 3.29 -0.39
N VAL A 138 -8.02 3.35 0.69
CA VAL A 138 -7.55 3.64 2.06
C VAL A 138 -6.43 2.68 2.52
N PRO A 139 -6.52 1.36 2.30
CA PRO A 139 -5.44 0.44 2.63
C PRO A 139 -4.13 0.72 1.87
N PHE A 140 -4.19 1.41 0.72
CA PHE A 140 -3.03 1.70 -0.12
C PHE A 140 -2.25 2.94 0.30
N PHE A 141 -2.94 4.00 0.75
CA PHE A 141 -2.30 5.28 1.05
C PHE A 141 -1.93 5.46 2.52
N GLY A 142 -2.57 4.72 3.45
CA GLY A 142 -2.31 4.84 4.89
C GLY A 142 -1.02 4.18 5.37
N ASN A 143 -0.71 2.97 4.89
CA ASN A 143 0.29 2.09 5.52
C ASN A 143 1.60 1.91 4.73
N ASP A 144 1.76 2.54 3.57
CA ASP A 144 2.90 2.28 2.68
C ASP A 144 4.27 2.61 3.32
N LYS A 145 4.33 3.57 4.24
CA LYS A 145 5.55 3.82 5.02
C LYS A 145 5.81 2.73 6.06
N GLU A 146 4.81 2.36 6.85
CA GLU A 146 4.92 1.34 7.89
C GLU A 146 5.23 -0.03 7.30
N ILE A 147 4.58 -0.39 6.18
CA ILE A 147 4.85 -1.63 5.43
C ILE A 147 6.32 -1.65 4.98
N ARG A 148 6.85 -0.54 4.44
CA ARG A 148 8.27 -0.47 4.05
C ARG A 148 9.23 -0.58 5.24
N GLU A 149 8.88 0.02 6.36
CA GLU A 149 9.67 -0.10 7.59
C GLU A 149 9.66 -1.55 8.10
N GLN A 150 8.50 -2.22 8.07
CA GLN A 150 8.39 -3.63 8.43
C GLN A 150 9.14 -4.56 7.47
N ILE A 151 9.07 -4.33 6.16
CA ILE A 151 9.86 -5.07 5.17
C ILE A 151 11.35 -4.92 5.49
N TYR A 152 11.82 -3.69 5.74
CA TYR A 152 13.21 -3.44 6.11
C TYR A 152 13.63 -4.17 7.40
N MET A 153 12.76 -4.18 8.41
CA MET A 153 13.02 -4.93 9.65
C MET A 153 13.09 -6.42 9.38
N ASN A 154 12.12 -7.01 8.68
CA ASN A 154 12.12 -8.44 8.35
C ASN A 154 13.38 -8.84 7.57
N GLU A 155 13.80 -8.07 6.57
CA GLU A 155 15.04 -8.33 5.83
C GLU A 155 16.28 -8.30 6.74
N TYR A 156 16.31 -7.39 7.71
CA TYR A 156 17.40 -7.30 8.67
C TYR A 156 17.40 -8.47 9.66
N MET A 157 16.23 -8.87 10.14
CA MET A 157 16.05 -10.02 11.03
C MET A 157 16.49 -11.32 10.35
N ILE A 158 16.09 -11.55 9.10
CA ILE A 158 16.51 -12.71 8.30
C ILE A 158 18.04 -12.76 8.19
N LYS A 159 18.69 -11.62 7.92
CA LYS A 159 20.16 -11.55 7.85
C LYS A 159 20.85 -11.89 9.17
N ILE A 160 20.29 -11.45 10.30
CA ILE A 160 20.82 -11.82 11.62
C ILE A 160 20.77 -13.34 11.79
N LEU A 161 19.62 -13.96 11.48
CA LEU A 161 19.43 -15.41 11.63
C LEU A 161 20.31 -16.21 10.66
N GLN A 162 20.46 -15.75 9.41
CA GLN A 162 21.36 -16.35 8.43
C GLN A 162 22.81 -16.33 8.91
N ASN A 163 23.29 -15.20 9.43
CA ASN A 163 24.64 -15.11 9.99
C ASN A 163 24.83 -16.07 11.16
N LYS A 164 23.86 -16.17 12.08
CA LYS A 164 23.92 -17.15 13.19
C LYS A 164 24.03 -18.58 12.68
N MET A 165 23.28 -18.91 11.64
CA MET A 165 23.31 -20.25 11.03
C MET A 165 24.65 -20.52 10.31
N GLU A 166 25.23 -19.53 9.64
CA GLU A 166 26.57 -19.65 9.01
C GLU A 166 27.68 -19.84 10.06
N GLU A 167 27.62 -19.11 11.17
CA GLU A 167 28.56 -19.24 12.29
C GLU A 167 28.51 -20.65 12.91
N MET A 168 27.33 -21.28 12.97
CA MET A 168 27.19 -22.66 13.43
C MET A 168 27.82 -23.69 12.48
N ILE A 169 27.79 -23.46 11.17
CA ILE A 169 28.36 -24.38 10.16
C ILE A 169 29.89 -24.34 10.17
N GLN A 170 30.48 -23.22 10.62
CA GLN A 170 31.93 -23.02 10.67
C GLN A 170 32.58 -23.51 11.97
N GLN A 171 31.78 -23.94 12.96
CA GLN A 171 32.23 -24.55 14.22
C GLN A 171 32.21 -26.08 14.14
#